data_AF-A0A7C5J925-F1
#
_entry.id   AF-A0A7C5J925-F1
#
_cell.length_a   1.000
_cell.length_b   1.000
_cell.length_c   1.000
_cell.angle_alpha   90.00
_cell.angle_beta   90.00
_cell.angle_gamma   90.00
#
_symmetry.space_group_name_H-M   'P 1'
#
loop_
_entity.id
_entity.type
_entity.pdbx_description
1 polymer ?
#
loop_
_entity_poly.entity_id
_entity_poly.type
_entity_poly.pdbx_seq_one_letter_code
_entity_poly.pdbx_strand_id
1 'polypeptide(L)'
;MRLSTRRRITGAVALAAGCLIIYGGDRLLGVTPELWWGLSTFSYAWMADIFLVPLISGIVVAIIFGLGGKWLCYFPPIIVRVASYVNLVYYTSPPEGAQLLTLPLWSLVVILVVEAAVFGGVFGEIIIKRTYGRLPRHLVYRDKREGGGAENR
;
A
#
# COMPACT_ATOMS: atom_id res chain seq x y z
N MET A 1 -22.50 2.65 11.33
CA MET A 1 -21.94 1.89 10.19
C MET A 1 -21.30 0.60 10.69
N ARG A 2 -22.02 -0.53 10.72
CA ARG A 2 -21.48 -1.82 11.22
C ARG A 2 -20.67 -2.47 10.10
N LEU A 3 -19.34 -2.31 10.14
CA LEU A 3 -18.43 -3.11 9.32
C LEU A 3 -18.64 -4.59 9.68
N SER A 4 -19.01 -5.42 8.70
CA SER A 4 -19.02 -6.88 8.86
C SER A 4 -17.67 -7.33 9.39
N THR A 5 -17.65 -8.18 10.42
CA THR A 5 -16.44 -8.71 11.07
C THR A 5 -15.43 -9.24 10.05
N ARG A 6 -15.91 -9.85 8.95
CA ARG A 6 -15.07 -10.30 7.84
C ARG A 6 -14.25 -9.17 7.22
N ARG A 7 -14.86 -8.00 6.96
CA ARG A 7 -14.18 -6.86 6.33
C ARG A 7 -13.11 -6.25 7.24
N ARG A 8 -13.30 -6.29 8.57
CA ARG A 8 -12.27 -5.87 9.54
C ARG A 8 -11.06 -6.82 9.51
N ILE A 9 -11.31 -8.12 9.50
CA ILE A 9 -10.26 -9.14 9.44
C ILE A 9 -9.48 -9.01 8.12
N THR A 10 -10.18 -8.89 6.98
CA THR A 10 -9.52 -8.69 5.68
C THR A 10 -8.66 -7.42 5.66
N GLY A 11 -9.13 -6.33 6.28
CA GLY A 11 -8.34 -5.10 6.42
C GLY A 11 -7.08 -5.29 7.26
N ALA A 12 -7.19 -5.99 8.41
CA ALA A 12 -6.04 -6.29 9.24
C ALA A 12 -5.01 -7.19 8.52
N VAL A 13 -5.49 -8.20 7.78
CA VAL A 13 -4.62 -9.08 6.97
C VAL A 13 -3.95 -8.31 5.84
N ALA A 14 -4.68 -7.45 5.14
CA ALA A 14 -4.11 -6.60 4.08
C ALA A 14 -3.02 -5.67 4.63
N LEU A 15 -3.27 -5.03 5.77
CA LEU A 15 -2.31 -4.16 6.43
C LEU A 15 -1.05 -4.92 6.88
N ALA A 16 -1.23 -6.08 7.51
CA ALA A 16 -0.11 -6.93 7.91
C ALA A 16 0.73 -7.40 6.70
N ALA A 17 0.08 -7.81 5.61
CA ALA A 17 0.76 -8.18 4.37
C ALA A 17 1.55 -6.99 3.77
N GLY A 18 0.95 -5.80 3.77
CA GLY A 18 1.62 -4.58 3.29
C GLY A 18 2.86 -4.24 4.13
N CYS A 19 2.76 -4.36 5.47
CA CYS A 19 3.90 -4.13 6.36
C CYS A 19 5.02 -5.16 6.13
N LEU A 20 4.65 -6.44 5.96
CA LEU A 20 5.60 -7.52 5.69
C LEU A 20 6.36 -7.32 4.39
N ILE A 21 5.70 -6.84 3.33
CA ILE A 21 6.35 -6.57 2.05
C ILE A 21 7.38 -5.44 2.19
N ILE A 22 7.04 -4.37 2.89
CA ILE A 22 7.96 -3.23 3.06
C ILE A 22 9.14 -3.65 3.93
N TYR A 23 8.87 -4.23 5.11
CA TYR A 23 9.92 -4.71 6.00
C TYR A 23 10.82 -5.78 5.35
N GLY A 24 10.22 -6.68 4.56
CA GLY A 24 10.95 -7.68 3.79
C GLY A 24 11.77 -7.06 2.65
N GLY A 25 11.25 -6.02 2.00
CA GLY A 25 11.94 -5.26 0.96
C GLY A 25 13.19 -4.57 1.51
N ASP A 26 13.07 -3.90 2.65
CA ASP A 26 14.19 -3.26 3.36
C ASP A 26 15.31 -4.28 3.62
N ARG A 27 14.95 -5.47 4.11
CA ARG A 27 15.89 -6.56 4.42
C ARG A 27 16.49 -7.22 3.19
N LEU A 28 15.72 -7.37 2.12
CA LEU A 28 16.18 -7.99 0.87
C LEU A 28 17.15 -7.08 0.11
N LEU A 29 16.86 -5.78 0.07
CA LEU A 29 17.71 -4.78 -0.56
C LEU A 29 18.89 -4.39 0.33
N GLY A 30 18.81 -4.68 1.63
CA GLY A 30 19.84 -4.31 2.60
C GLY A 30 19.98 -2.80 2.75
N VAL A 31 18.92 -2.06 2.42
CA VAL A 31 18.90 -0.60 2.46
C VAL A 31 18.03 -0.16 3.63
N THR A 32 18.54 0.79 4.37
CA THR A 32 17.83 1.50 5.43
C THR A 32 17.66 2.95 4.99
N PRO A 33 16.49 3.34 4.46
CA PRO A 33 16.26 4.69 3.95
C PRO A 33 16.45 5.78 4.99
N GLU A 34 16.46 5.44 6.28
CA GLU A 34 16.65 6.34 7.41
C GLU A 34 18.12 6.69 7.69
N LEU A 35 19.07 5.92 7.12
CA LEU A 35 20.50 6.16 7.26
C LEU A 35 21.05 6.98 6.08
N TRP A 36 21.81 8.01 6.41
CA TRP A 36 22.52 8.87 5.48
C TRP A 36 24.00 8.52 5.46
N TRP A 37 24.47 8.06 4.31
CA TRP A 37 25.87 7.73 4.04
C TRP A 37 26.53 8.72 3.06
N GLY A 38 25.90 9.88 2.83
CA GLY A 38 26.30 10.83 1.77
C GLY A 38 25.71 10.47 0.41
N LEU A 39 26.41 10.79 -0.69
CA LEU A 39 25.93 10.56 -2.07
C LEU A 39 25.77 9.07 -2.42
N SER A 40 26.43 8.17 -1.70
CA SER A 40 26.27 6.72 -1.84
C SER A 40 24.89 6.22 -1.41
N THR A 41 24.13 7.04 -0.68
CA THR A 41 22.75 6.73 -0.27
C THR A 41 21.83 6.60 -1.49
N PHE A 42 22.07 7.38 -2.56
CA PHE A 42 21.25 7.39 -3.77
C PHE A 42 21.62 6.25 -4.74
N SER A 43 21.58 5.02 -4.25
CA SER A 43 21.79 3.82 -5.07
C SER A 43 20.50 3.39 -5.76
N TYR A 44 20.62 2.58 -6.82
CA TYR A 44 19.45 1.96 -7.45
C TYR A 44 18.62 1.11 -6.48
N ALA A 45 19.27 0.47 -5.50
CA ALA A 45 18.59 -0.28 -4.45
C ALA A 45 17.75 0.64 -3.55
N TRP A 46 18.28 1.81 -3.17
CA TRP A 46 17.53 2.81 -2.40
C TRP A 46 16.34 3.38 -3.17
N MET A 47 16.52 3.66 -4.46
CA MET A 47 15.39 4.07 -5.32
C MET A 47 14.32 2.97 -5.44
N ALA A 48 14.74 1.71 -5.59
CA ALA A 48 13.81 0.59 -5.62
C ALA A 48 13.06 0.43 -4.28
N ASP A 49 13.73 0.64 -3.16
CA ASP A 49 13.12 0.55 -1.84
C ASP A 49 12.11 1.68 -1.57
N ILE A 50 12.35 2.88 -2.12
CA ILE A 50 11.42 4.02 -1.94
C ILE A 50 10.24 3.97 -2.90
N PHE A 51 10.45 3.51 -4.14
CA PHE A 51 9.41 3.56 -5.17
C PHE A 51 8.80 2.19 -5.46
N LEU A 52 9.62 1.16 -5.70
CA LEU A 52 9.15 -0.14 -6.17
C LEU A 52 8.54 -0.97 -5.05
N VAL A 53 9.20 -1.07 -3.89
CA VAL A 53 8.72 -1.85 -2.75
C VAL A 53 7.37 -1.34 -2.24
N PRO A 54 7.15 -0.03 -2.01
CA PRO A 54 5.89 0.47 -1.49
C PRO A 54 4.80 0.38 -2.55
N LEU A 55 5.14 0.56 -3.83
CA LEU A 55 4.20 0.34 -4.94
C LEU A 55 3.69 -1.10 -4.97
N ILE A 56 4.57 -2.10 -4.86
CA ILE A 56 4.15 -3.51 -4.79
C ILE A 56 3.29 -3.77 -3.56
N SER A 57 3.70 -3.23 -2.40
CA SER A 57 2.92 -3.31 -1.16
C SER A 57 1.50 -2.74 -1.35
N GLY A 58 1.37 -1.56 -1.96
CA GLY A 58 0.09 -0.93 -2.28
C GLY A 58 -0.78 -1.78 -3.20
N ILE A 59 -0.20 -2.36 -4.25
CA ILE A 59 -0.93 -3.27 -5.17
C ILE A 59 -1.49 -4.47 -4.39
N VAL A 60 -0.68 -5.10 -3.54
CA VAL A 60 -1.09 -6.27 -2.76
C VAL A 60 -2.19 -5.92 -1.75
N VAL A 61 -2.04 -4.81 -1.02
CA VAL A 61 -3.05 -4.33 -0.06
C VAL A 61 -4.39 -4.09 -0.78
N ALA A 62 -4.36 -3.46 -1.96
CA ALA A 62 -5.55 -3.23 -2.75
C ALA A 62 -6.17 -4.54 -3.27
N ILE A 63 -5.37 -5.52 -3.71
CA ILE A 63 -5.83 -6.85 -4.13
C ILE A 63 -6.56 -7.58 -3.00
N ILE A 64 -6.02 -7.55 -1.79
CA ILE A 64 -6.61 -8.24 -0.64
C ILE A 64 -7.88 -7.54 -0.15
N PHE A 65 -7.87 -6.21 -0.05
CA PHE A 65 -8.99 -5.46 0.54
C PHE A 65 -10.11 -5.12 -0.45
N GLY A 66 -9.80 -5.00 -1.74
CA GLY A 66 -10.76 -4.65 -2.80
C GLY A 66 -11.15 -3.16 -2.79
N LEU A 67 -12.45 -2.87 -2.96
CA LEU A 67 -12.96 -1.49 -3.01
C LEU A 67 -12.70 -0.73 -1.70
N GLY A 68 -11.82 0.28 -1.79
CA GLY A 68 -11.37 1.10 -0.66
C GLY A 68 -9.91 0.84 -0.26
N GLY A 69 -9.21 -0.09 -0.91
CA GLY A 69 -7.81 -0.42 -0.64
C GLY A 69 -6.87 0.79 -0.78
N LYS A 70 -7.19 1.74 -1.66
CA LYS A 70 -6.41 2.99 -1.84
C LYS A 70 -6.17 3.77 -0.54
N TRP A 71 -7.13 3.78 0.38
CA TRP A 71 -7.00 4.48 1.66
C TRP A 71 -6.25 3.65 2.71
N LEU A 72 -6.28 2.33 2.57
CA LEU A 72 -5.57 1.44 3.49
C LEU A 72 -4.06 1.38 3.19
N CYS A 73 -3.66 1.68 1.95
CA CYS A 73 -2.26 1.65 1.51
C CYS A 73 -1.36 2.71 2.17
N TYR A 74 -1.93 3.75 2.80
CA TYR A 74 -1.16 4.76 3.53
C TYR A 74 -0.54 4.20 4.81
N PHE A 75 -1.21 3.27 5.48
CA PHE A 75 -0.81 2.83 6.81
C PHE A 75 0.46 1.96 6.83
N PRO A 76 0.62 0.95 5.94
CA PRO A 76 1.81 0.11 5.95
C PRO A 76 3.15 0.87 5.90
N PRO A 77 3.39 1.80 4.94
CA PRO A 77 4.65 2.52 4.87
C PRO A 77 4.88 3.40 6.10
N ILE A 78 3.85 4.06 6.61
CA ILE A 78 3.97 4.89 7.83
C ILE A 78 4.37 4.02 9.02
N ILE A 79 3.69 2.90 9.23
CA ILE A 79 3.96 2.00 10.37
C ILE A 79 5.39 1.48 10.30
N VAL A 80 5.82 0.97 9.16
CA VAL A 80 7.16 0.37 9.01
C VAL A 80 8.25 1.43 9.14
N ARG A 81 8.10 2.60 8.51
CA ARG A 81 9.13 3.67 8.55
C ARG A 81 9.23 4.31 9.94
N VAL A 82 8.10 4.54 10.62
CA VAL A 82 8.12 5.03 12.01
C VAL A 82 8.76 4.00 12.93
N ALA A 83 8.41 2.72 12.80
CA ALA A 83 9.00 1.66 13.61
C ALA A 83 10.52 1.54 13.38
N SER A 84 10.98 1.63 12.13
CA SER A 84 12.40 1.61 11.77
C SER A 84 13.15 2.82 12.34
N TYR A 85 12.59 4.02 12.19
CA TYR A 85 13.19 5.25 12.73
C TYR A 85 13.30 5.21 14.26
N VAL A 86 12.23 4.79 14.96
CA VAL A 86 12.25 4.62 16.42
C VAL A 86 13.27 3.56 16.84
N ASN A 87 13.43 2.47 16.07
CA ASN A 87 14.44 1.47 16.35
C ASN A 87 15.86 2.05 16.30
N LEU A 88 16.17 2.86 15.28
CA LEU A 88 17.48 3.49 15.12
C LEU A 88 17.75 4.64 16.11
N VAL A 89 16.70 5.28 16.62
CA VAL A 89 16.85 6.35 17.62
C VAL A 89 17.07 5.78 19.02
N TYR A 90 16.33 4.74 19.41
CA TYR A 90 16.27 4.29 20.80
C TYR A 90 16.99 2.96 21.09
N TYR A 91 17.15 2.08 20.11
CA TYR A 91 17.60 0.70 20.34
C TYR A 91 18.91 0.35 19.61
N THR A 92 19.08 0.85 18.39
CA THR A 92 20.21 0.51 17.53
C THR A 92 20.94 1.78 17.13
N SER A 93 22.13 2.03 17.66
CA SER A 93 22.93 3.18 17.22
C SER A 93 23.24 3.07 15.71
N PRO A 94 23.23 4.18 14.96
CA PRO A 94 23.65 4.19 13.56
C PRO A 94 25.04 3.55 13.40
N PRO A 95 25.25 2.68 12.39
CA PRO A 95 26.55 2.10 12.10
C PRO A 95 27.61 3.18 11.86
N GLU A 96 28.89 2.87 12.14
CA GLU A 96 30.00 3.81 11.95
C GLU A 96 30.03 4.36 10.51
N GLY A 97 29.97 5.69 10.38
CA GLY A 97 29.92 6.38 9.08
C GLY A 97 28.51 6.73 8.58
N ALA A 98 27.46 6.23 9.21
CA ALA A 98 26.08 6.60 8.92
C ALA A 98 25.59 7.69 9.87
N GLN A 99 24.90 8.69 9.33
CA GLN A 99 24.14 9.65 10.14
C GLN A 99 22.66 9.36 10.01
N LEU A 100 21.90 9.54 11.10
CA LEU A 100 20.45 9.48 11.01
C LEU A 100 19.97 10.69 10.19
N LEU A 101 19.06 10.45 9.25
CA LEU A 101 18.41 11.53 8.51
C LEU A 101 17.74 12.52 9.48
N THR A 102 17.97 13.80 9.22
CA THR A 102 17.29 14.87 9.96
C THR A 102 15.78 14.74 9.76
N LEU A 103 14.99 15.01 10.81
CA LEU A 103 13.54 14.86 10.77
C LEU A 103 12.86 15.50 9.54
N PRO A 104 13.26 16.70 9.08
CA PRO A 104 12.67 17.29 7.87
C PRO A 104 12.92 16.43 6.63
N LEU A 105 14.16 15.98 6.41
CA LEU A 105 14.51 15.21 5.21
C LEU A 105 13.92 13.80 5.28
N TRP A 106 13.90 13.17 6.45
CA TRP A 106 13.23 11.88 6.67
C TRP A 106 11.73 11.98 6.35
N SER A 107 11.05 13.03 6.80
CA SER A 107 9.61 13.19 6.53
C SER A 107 9.30 13.32 5.03
N LEU A 108 10.16 13.96 4.25
CA LEU A 108 10.02 14.00 2.78
C LEU A 108 10.17 12.61 2.17
N VAL A 109 11.11 11.79 2.64
CA VAL A 109 11.27 10.40 2.21
C VAL A 109 10.01 9.60 2.56
N VAL A 110 9.46 9.76 3.76
CA VAL A 110 8.21 9.08 4.16
C VAL A 110 7.05 9.47 3.24
N ILE A 111 6.91 10.76 2.90
CA ILE A 111 5.86 11.21 1.96
C ILE A 111 6.03 10.53 0.60
N LEU A 112 7.24 10.46 0.05
CA LEU A 112 7.50 9.79 -1.23
C LEU A 112 7.14 8.29 -1.19
N VAL A 113 7.54 7.59 -0.13
CA VAL A 113 7.22 6.17 0.10
C VAL A 113 5.71 5.97 0.18
N VAL A 114 5.01 6.86 0.91
CA VAL A 114 3.55 6.83 1.03
C VAL A 114 2.88 7.06 -0.31
N GLU A 115 3.31 8.08 -1.07
CA GLU A 115 2.76 8.38 -2.39
C GLU A 115 2.96 7.21 -3.36
N ALA A 116 4.15 6.58 -3.36
CA ALA A 116 4.42 5.38 -4.16
C ALA A 116 3.48 4.22 -3.80
N ALA A 117 3.21 4.01 -2.50
CA ALA A 117 2.25 3.00 -2.06
C ALA A 117 0.81 3.32 -2.48
N VAL A 118 0.42 4.59 -2.47
CA VAL A 118 -0.91 5.03 -2.92
C VAL A 118 -1.08 4.81 -4.42
N PHE A 119 -0.05 5.12 -5.23
CA PHE A 119 -0.04 4.80 -6.66
C PHE A 119 -0.23 3.30 -6.88
N GLY A 120 0.48 2.46 -6.12
CA GLY A 120 0.30 1.02 -6.15
C GLY A 120 -1.14 0.59 -5.77
N GLY A 121 -1.71 1.20 -4.73
CA GLY A 121 -3.08 0.94 -4.30
C GLY A 121 -4.14 1.28 -5.35
N VAL A 122 -3.98 2.41 -6.03
CA VAL A 122 -4.84 2.80 -7.16
C VAL A 122 -4.70 1.80 -8.31
N PHE A 123 -3.47 1.40 -8.65
CA PHE A 123 -3.22 0.43 -9.71
C PHE A 123 -3.84 -0.94 -9.39
N GLY A 124 -3.67 -1.44 -8.16
CA GLY A 124 -4.29 -2.68 -7.69
C GLY A 124 -5.81 -2.64 -7.75
N GLU A 125 -6.43 -1.50 -7.38
CA GLU A 125 -7.88 -1.32 -7.49
C GLU A 125 -8.34 -1.34 -8.95
N ILE A 126 -7.59 -0.76 -9.89
CA ILE A 126 -7.88 -0.81 -11.33
C ILE A 126 -7.82 -2.25 -11.86
N ILE A 127 -6.81 -3.04 -11.45
CA ILE A 127 -6.68 -4.45 -11.83
C ILE A 127 -7.92 -5.24 -11.38
N ILE A 128 -8.32 -5.10 -10.11
CA ILE A 128 -9.52 -5.79 -9.59
C ILE A 128 -10.78 -5.32 -10.30
N LYS A 129 -10.94 -4.02 -10.54
CA LYS A 129 -12.12 -3.47 -11.22
C LYS A 129 -12.25 -3.98 -12.65
N ARG A 130 -11.14 -4.19 -13.37
CA ARG A 130 -11.19 -4.87 -14.68
C ARG A 130 -11.66 -6.32 -14.56
N THR A 131 -11.36 -7.00 -13.46
CA THR A 131 -11.82 -8.38 -13.21
C THR A 131 -13.28 -8.44 -12.73
N TYR A 132 -13.72 -7.51 -11.87
CA TYR A 132 -15.09 -7.43 -11.33
C TYR A 132 -16.10 -6.75 -12.26
N GLY A 133 -15.64 -5.93 -13.21
CA GLY A 133 -16.49 -5.28 -14.23
C GLY A 133 -17.18 -6.24 -15.20
N ARG A 134 -16.87 -7.54 -15.14
CA ARG A 134 -17.71 -8.59 -15.73
C ARG A 134 -18.92 -8.82 -14.84
N LEU A 135 -19.91 -7.91 -14.89
CA LEU A 135 -21.25 -8.22 -14.40
C LEU A 135 -21.73 -9.51 -15.08
N PRO A 136 -22.25 -10.50 -14.34
CA PRO A 136 -22.77 -11.70 -14.95
C PRO A 136 -24.00 -11.31 -15.81
N ARG A 137 -23.98 -11.70 -17.09
CA ARG A 137 -25.01 -11.35 -18.10
C ARG A 137 -26.46 -11.63 -17.69
N HIS A 138 -26.70 -12.38 -16.61
CA HIS A 138 -28.05 -12.68 -16.12
C HIS A 138 -28.76 -11.50 -15.44
N LEU A 139 -28.03 -10.49 -14.93
CA LEU A 139 -28.66 -9.28 -14.35
C LEU A 139 -29.06 -8.26 -15.42
N VAL A 140 -28.46 -8.32 -16.62
CA VAL A 140 -28.74 -7.39 -17.73
C VAL A 140 -30.09 -7.68 -18.40
N TYR A 141 -30.62 -8.91 -18.26
CA TYR A 141 -31.85 -9.33 -18.95
C TYR A 141 -33.14 -9.23 -18.11
N ARG A 142 -33.06 -8.97 -16.80
CA ARG A 142 -34.27 -8.91 -15.96
C ARG A 142 -35.04 -7.59 -16.12
N ASP A 143 -34.37 -6.52 -16.53
CA ASP A 143 -34.97 -5.18 -16.62
C ASP A 143 -35.86 -4.98 -17.87
N LYS A 144 -35.79 -5.87 -18.86
CA LYS A 144 -36.59 -5.75 -20.10
C LYS A 144 -37.95 -6.44 -20.07
N ARG A 145 -38.27 -7.21 -19.03
CA ARG A 145 -39.56 -7.93 -18.91
C ARG A 145 -40.60 -7.24 -18.03
N GLU A 146 -40.20 -6.29 -17.18
CA GLU A 146 -41.14 -5.63 -16.24
C GLU A 146 -41.76 -4.34 -16.79
N GLY A 147 -41.36 -3.87 -17.99
CA GLY A 147 -41.87 -2.63 -18.61
C GLY A 147 -42.88 -2.79 -19.75
N GLY A 148 -43.40 -3.99 -20.03
CA GLY A 148 -44.20 -4.26 -21.24
C GLY A 148 -45.62 -4.80 -21.02
N GLY A 149 -46.19 -4.71 -19.82
CA GLY A 149 -47.42 -5.42 -19.46
C GLY A 149 -48.58 -4.57 -18.90
N ALA A 150 -48.53 -3.24 -19.02
CA ALA A 150 -49.57 -2.35 -18.48
C ALA A 150 -50.20 -1.46 -19.55
N GLU A 151 -50.44 -2.01 -20.75
CA GLU A 151 -51.33 -1.41 -21.74
C GLU A 151 -52.27 -2.52 -22.25
N ASN A 152 -53.57 -2.27 -22.14
CA ASN A 152 -54.72 -3.13 -22.45
C ASN A 152 -55.15 -4.12 -21.36
N ARG A 153 -55.91 -3.61 -20.38
CA ARG A 153 -57.26 -4.09 -20.06
C ARG A 153 -58.02 -3.08 -19.21
#